data_AF-A0A2A6ZYM0-F1
#
_entry.id   AF-A0A2A6ZYM0-F1
#
_cell.length_a   1.000
_cell.length_b   1.000
_cell.length_c   1.000
_cell.angle_alpha   90.00
_cell.angle_beta   90.00
_cell.angle_gamma   90.00
#
_symmetry.space_group_name_H-M   'P 1'
#
loop_
_entity.id
_entity.type
_entity.pdbx_description
1 polymer ?
#
loop_
_entity_poly.entity_id
_entity_poly.type
_entity_poly.pdbx_seq_one_letter_code
_entity_poly.pdbx_strand_id
1 'polypeptide(L)'
;MGAHSKITGQKHLPVGINAESWTENMGISHEYHSAPRRRTRGGISGKLRLAGVIVAILLVAYAVTAILEKGTVEEESTPQTGAGGIAQNILAPLPMQGEAASGSGSEGAADSSGTAQAVQLESFGPARQTDGAYTIKAYDASVIRQPTCGQVDLSYFSDAAFLGDSLTVGFSDYQINLSGALICGYTGVGPDAIVNRAAVKSPTRGQEVALDVLAAAQPKKLYILLGTNTLTTLGASDRFLAYYGQMLDELRQTLGEDCIIYVQSIPPVRPAAAEKKPGLASDVLRGVNEQLAQLAASKGCVYLDLWEALADGEGNLKEMIAAPDGVHLSAGNGYGAWVTYLRNHAKYSASNPWIMGSAYSAE
;
A
#
# COMPACT_ATOMS: atom_id res chain seq x y z
N MET A 1 -59.81 7.11 -24.58
CA MET A 1 -60.31 8.50 -24.41
C MET A 1 -61.29 8.49 -23.25
N GLY A 2 -61.10 9.36 -22.25
CA GLY A 2 -62.06 9.56 -21.15
C GLY A 2 -62.51 11.01 -21.12
N ALA A 3 -63.79 11.26 -20.80
CA ALA A 3 -64.40 12.59 -20.80
C ALA A 3 -64.77 13.05 -19.37
N HIS A 4 -64.93 14.36 -19.20
CA HIS A 4 -65.03 15.05 -17.90
C HIS A 4 -66.42 15.00 -17.23
N SER A 5 -66.48 15.59 -16.01
CA SER A 5 -67.64 16.20 -15.31
C SER A 5 -68.17 15.37 -14.12
N LYS A 6 -68.42 15.92 -12.91
CA LYS A 6 -68.18 17.25 -12.29
C LYS A 6 -68.30 17.11 -10.76
N ILE A 7 -67.64 17.95 -9.96
CA ILE A 7 -67.93 18.17 -8.52
C ILE A 7 -67.84 19.68 -8.21
N THR A 8 -68.74 20.23 -7.39
CA THR A 8 -68.84 21.66 -7.04
C THR A 8 -69.46 21.92 -5.66
N GLY A 9 -68.89 22.87 -4.89
CA GLY A 9 -69.35 23.32 -3.55
C GLY A 9 -68.21 23.20 -2.50
N GLN A 10 -67.61 24.27 -1.96
CA GLN A 10 -68.12 25.24 -0.95
C GLN A 10 -68.44 24.58 0.42
N LYS A 11 -68.05 25.11 1.60
CA LYS A 11 -67.34 26.35 2.03
C LYS A 11 -66.98 26.22 3.54
N HIS A 12 -65.79 26.63 4.00
CA HIS A 12 -65.56 27.54 5.17
C HIS A 12 -64.07 27.74 5.53
N LEU A 13 -63.81 28.80 6.31
CA LEU A 13 -62.56 29.35 6.88
C LEU A 13 -62.90 29.85 8.32
N PRO A 14 -62.02 30.51 9.12
CA PRO A 14 -60.57 30.79 9.03
C PRO A 14 -59.80 29.87 10.02
N VAL A 15 -58.65 30.12 10.67
CA VAL A 15 -57.71 31.25 10.94
C VAL A 15 -56.29 30.60 11.04
N GLY A 16 -55.12 31.21 10.83
CA GLY A 16 -54.69 32.60 10.57
C GLY A 16 -53.65 33.05 11.62
N ILE A 17 -52.46 33.51 11.21
CA ILE A 17 -51.32 33.84 12.11
C ILE A 17 -50.61 35.10 11.60
N ASN A 18 -50.36 36.09 12.48
CA ASN A 18 -49.14 36.90 12.46
C ASN A 18 -48.99 37.85 13.68
N ALA A 19 -47.79 37.81 14.26
CA ALA A 19 -46.97 38.93 14.76
C ALA A 19 -47.36 39.82 15.97
N GLU A 20 -46.28 40.36 16.54
CA GLU A 20 -46.10 41.59 17.35
C GLU A 20 -46.19 41.59 18.89
N SER A 21 -45.12 42.16 19.47
CA SER A 21 -44.96 42.89 20.74
C SER A 21 -45.75 42.50 22.00
N TRP A 22 -45.00 42.24 23.08
CA TRP A 22 -45.23 42.88 24.39
C TRP A 22 -43.90 43.11 25.12
N THR A 23 -43.80 44.22 25.85
CA THR A 23 -42.64 44.65 26.63
C THR A 23 -42.96 44.75 28.13
N GLU A 24 -41.89 44.80 28.93
CA GLU A 24 -41.84 45.40 30.27
C GLU A 24 -42.47 44.69 31.51
N ASN A 25 -41.53 44.15 32.30
CA ASN A 25 -41.20 44.58 33.68
C ASN A 25 -41.86 43.98 34.93
N MET A 26 -41.06 44.07 36.01
CA MET A 26 -41.31 43.71 37.42
C MET A 26 -41.49 42.21 37.72
N GLY A 27 -40.72 41.58 38.63
CA GLY A 27 -39.58 42.04 39.44
C GLY A 27 -39.36 41.12 40.66
N ILE A 28 -38.29 41.35 41.44
CA ILE A 28 -37.96 40.66 42.72
C ILE A 28 -37.51 39.18 42.52
N SER A 29 -36.44 38.63 43.12
CA SER A 29 -35.38 39.18 44.01
C SER A 29 -34.01 38.53 43.74
N HIS A 30 -32.96 39.15 44.29
CA HIS A 30 -31.56 38.69 44.27
C HIS A 30 -31.36 37.35 45.01
N GLU A 31 -30.68 36.38 44.38
CA GLU A 31 -29.93 35.35 45.12
C GLU A 31 -28.71 34.86 44.32
N TYR A 32 -27.51 34.99 44.89
CA TYR A 32 -26.22 34.81 44.20
C TYR A 32 -25.51 33.54 44.68
N HIS A 33 -25.76 32.40 44.03
CA HIS A 33 -24.99 31.17 44.28
C HIS A 33 -23.76 31.06 43.38
N SER A 34 -22.71 31.80 43.73
CA SER A 34 -21.40 31.73 43.07
C SER A 34 -20.65 30.45 43.46
N ALA A 35 -20.50 29.52 42.50
CA ALA A 35 -19.74 28.28 42.70
C ALA A 35 -18.24 28.57 42.99
N PRO A 36 -17.60 27.88 43.96
CA PRO A 36 -16.27 28.25 44.42
C PRO A 36 -15.16 27.86 43.43
N ARG A 37 -14.44 28.86 42.91
CA ARG A 37 -13.19 28.67 42.15
C ARG A 37 -12.14 27.96 43.03
N ARG A 38 -11.81 26.71 42.68
CA ARG A 38 -10.86 25.86 43.41
C ARG A 38 -9.41 26.38 43.24
N ARG A 39 -8.95 27.24 44.15
CA ARG A 39 -7.53 27.66 44.23
C ARG A 39 -6.63 26.44 44.44
N THR A 40 -5.89 26.04 43.41
CA THR A 40 -4.79 25.06 43.51
C THR A 40 -3.61 25.68 44.26
N ARG A 41 -3.63 25.52 45.58
CA ARG A 41 -2.56 25.97 46.50
C ARG A 41 -1.26 25.23 46.14
N GLY A 42 -0.28 25.96 45.59
CA GLY A 42 0.97 25.38 45.07
C GLY A 42 1.80 24.70 46.16
N GLY A 43 1.66 23.38 46.27
CA GLY A 43 2.39 22.55 47.23
C GLY A 43 3.86 22.36 46.87
N ILE A 44 4.72 22.29 47.89
CA ILE A 44 6.18 22.11 47.76
C ILE A 44 6.54 20.82 47.00
N SER A 45 5.65 19.82 47.03
CA SER A 45 5.74 18.57 46.25
C SER A 45 5.89 18.78 44.74
N GLY A 46 5.37 19.87 44.16
CA GLY A 46 5.54 20.17 42.73
C GLY A 46 7.00 20.46 42.35
N LYS A 47 7.73 21.22 43.20
CA LYS A 47 9.14 21.54 42.98
C LYS A 47 10.05 20.32 43.16
N LEU A 48 9.74 19.46 44.14
CA LEU A 48 10.45 18.20 44.35
C LEU A 48 10.29 17.23 43.17
N ARG A 49 9.08 17.12 42.60
CA ARG A 49 8.86 16.31 41.39
C ARG A 49 9.60 16.84 40.17
N LEU A 50 9.63 18.17 39.97
CA LEU A 50 10.37 18.78 38.87
C LEU A 50 11.89 18.57 39.02
N ALA A 51 12.43 18.72 40.24
CA ALA A 51 13.84 18.45 40.53
C ALA A 51 14.22 16.98 40.27
N GLY A 52 13.37 16.02 40.65
CA GLY A 52 13.58 14.59 40.35
C GLY A 52 13.63 14.29 38.85
N VAL A 53 12.78 14.93 38.04
CA VAL A 53 12.82 14.79 36.58
C VAL A 53 14.11 15.39 35.99
N ILE A 54 14.57 16.55 36.49
CA ILE A 54 15.83 17.16 36.04
C ILE A 54 17.03 16.25 36.36
N VAL A 55 17.08 15.67 37.57
CA VAL A 55 18.15 14.72 37.94
C VAL A 55 18.11 13.46 37.06
N ALA A 56 16.92 12.92 36.77
CA ALA A 56 16.79 11.77 35.86
C ALA A 56 17.30 12.08 34.44
N ILE A 57 16.96 13.25 33.89
CA ILE A 57 17.44 13.69 32.57
C ILE A 57 18.97 13.86 32.57
N LEU A 58 19.55 14.43 33.63
CA LEU A 58 21.01 14.59 33.74
C LEU A 58 21.73 13.23 33.85
N LEU A 59 21.16 12.25 34.56
CA LEU A 59 21.72 10.89 34.63
C LEU A 59 21.66 10.16 33.29
N VAL A 60 20.56 10.31 32.53
CA VAL A 60 20.44 9.75 31.18
C VAL A 60 21.42 10.42 30.21
N ALA A 61 21.55 11.76 30.27
CA ALA A 61 22.53 12.49 29.45
C ALA A 61 23.98 12.04 29.76
N TYR A 62 24.32 11.90 31.05
CA TYR A 62 25.63 11.41 31.47
C TYR A 62 25.91 9.97 31.02
N ALA A 63 24.90 9.09 31.06
CA ALA A 63 25.02 7.72 30.54
C ALA A 63 25.26 7.70 29.03
N VAL A 64 24.57 8.56 28.25
CA VAL A 64 24.79 8.69 26.81
C VAL A 64 26.20 9.21 26.51
N THR A 65 26.69 10.23 27.22
CA THR A 65 28.08 10.70 27.03
C THR A 65 29.10 9.63 27.38
N ALA A 66 28.90 8.86 28.45
CA ALA A 66 29.82 7.79 28.87
C ALA A 66 29.80 6.57 27.92
N ILE A 67 28.74 6.39 27.13
CA ILE A 67 28.68 5.40 26.04
C ILE A 67 29.42 5.93 24.81
N LEU A 68 29.19 7.18 24.41
CA LEU A 68 29.85 7.80 23.25
C LEU A 68 31.37 7.93 23.47
N GLU A 69 31.80 8.33 24.66
CA GLU A 69 33.22 8.47 25.04
C GLU A 69 33.96 7.12 25.17
N LYS A 70 33.22 6.00 25.22
CA LYS A 70 33.75 4.63 25.14
C LYS A 70 33.57 3.96 23.76
N GLY A 71 32.86 4.60 22.83
CA GLY A 71 32.53 4.03 21.53
C GLY A 71 33.61 4.19 20.45
N THR A 72 34.76 4.80 20.78
CA THR A 72 35.78 5.22 19.80
C THR A 72 37.10 4.45 19.88
N VAL A 73 37.10 3.25 20.45
CA VAL A 73 38.28 2.37 20.50
C VAL A 73 37.87 0.92 20.24
N GLU A 74 37.90 0.48 18.98
CA GLU A 74 38.53 -0.78 18.57
C GLU A 74 38.66 -0.91 17.04
N GLU A 75 39.90 -1.19 16.62
CA GLU A 75 40.42 -1.73 15.36
C GLU A 75 39.82 -1.36 13.98
N GLU A 76 40.52 -0.45 13.29
CA GLU A 76 40.56 -0.36 11.83
C GLU A 76 41.20 -1.62 11.23
N SER A 77 40.42 -2.46 10.55
CA SER A 77 40.93 -3.56 9.73
C SER A 77 40.13 -3.72 8.43
N THR A 78 40.81 -3.61 7.28
CA THR A 78 40.19 -3.56 5.95
C THR A 78 40.15 -4.94 5.27
N PRO A 79 38.95 -5.47 4.91
CA PRO A 79 38.86 -6.66 4.06
C PRO A 79 39.02 -6.28 2.58
N GLN A 80 40.07 -6.75 1.92
CA GLN A 80 40.12 -6.75 0.45
C GLN A 80 39.14 -7.80 -0.09
N THR A 81 38.07 -7.38 -0.74
CA THR A 81 37.11 -8.29 -1.41
C THR A 81 37.70 -8.86 -2.70
N GLY A 82 38.48 -9.94 -2.57
CA GLY A 82 38.86 -10.77 -3.71
C GLY A 82 37.64 -11.44 -4.34
N ALA A 83 37.41 -11.21 -5.63
CA ALA A 83 36.32 -11.85 -6.38
C ALA A 83 36.65 -13.34 -6.61
N GLY A 84 36.14 -14.22 -5.74
CA GLY A 84 36.50 -15.64 -5.76
C GLY A 84 35.50 -16.59 -5.10
N GLY A 85 34.47 -17.00 -5.86
CA GLY A 85 33.79 -18.29 -5.70
C GLY A 85 32.64 -18.41 -4.69
N ILE A 86 31.40 -18.42 -5.20
CA ILE A 86 30.36 -19.43 -4.87
C ILE A 86 29.31 -19.47 -5.99
N ALA A 87 29.57 -20.25 -7.05
CA ALA A 87 28.64 -20.45 -8.17
C ALA A 87 28.81 -21.83 -8.84
N GLN A 88 28.97 -22.89 -8.03
CA GLN A 88 29.30 -24.24 -8.50
C GLN A 88 28.34 -25.32 -7.97
N ASN A 89 27.02 -25.14 -8.16
CA ASN A 89 26.11 -26.30 -8.23
C ASN A 89 24.72 -26.05 -8.89
N ILE A 90 24.65 -25.25 -9.94
CA ILE A 90 23.46 -25.22 -10.84
C ILE A 90 23.91 -25.55 -12.26
N LEU A 91 24.28 -26.82 -12.47
CA LEU A 91 24.53 -27.40 -13.78
C LEU A 91 23.60 -28.59 -13.96
N ALA A 92 22.46 -28.36 -14.61
CA ALA A 92 21.61 -29.46 -15.06
C ALA A 92 22.36 -30.25 -16.15
N PRO A 93 22.31 -31.59 -16.14
CA PRO A 93 23.07 -32.40 -17.10
C PRO A 93 22.47 -32.27 -18.51
N LEU A 94 23.23 -31.66 -19.42
CA LEU A 94 22.97 -31.72 -20.86
C LEU A 94 23.40 -33.08 -21.44
N PRO A 95 22.74 -33.57 -22.50
CA PRO A 95 23.09 -34.85 -23.11
C PRO A 95 24.46 -34.82 -23.80
N MET A 96 25.16 -35.96 -23.79
CA MET A 96 26.46 -36.12 -24.45
C MET A 96 26.37 -36.02 -25.97
N GLN A 97 27.32 -35.33 -26.61
CA GLN A 97 27.91 -35.73 -27.90
C GLN A 97 29.10 -34.84 -28.32
N GLY A 98 30.08 -35.44 -29.01
CA GLY A 98 31.05 -34.74 -29.88
C GLY A 98 32.28 -34.13 -29.20
N GLU A 99 33.41 -34.85 -29.23
CA GLU A 99 34.74 -34.33 -28.92
C GLU A 99 35.59 -34.23 -30.20
N ALA A 100 36.54 -33.29 -30.24
CA ALA A 100 37.41 -32.92 -31.38
C ALA A 100 36.67 -32.23 -32.58
N ALA A 101 37.32 -31.39 -33.39
CA ALA A 101 38.76 -31.19 -33.57
C ALA A 101 39.18 -29.72 -33.82
N SER A 102 40.48 -29.46 -33.65
CA SER A 102 41.12 -28.16 -33.90
C SER A 102 41.30 -27.87 -35.40
N GLY A 103 41.17 -26.61 -35.80
CA GLY A 103 41.54 -26.15 -37.15
C GLY A 103 41.67 -24.63 -37.24
N SER A 104 42.80 -24.14 -37.77
CA SER A 104 43.04 -22.73 -38.11
C SER A 104 43.18 -22.59 -39.63
N GLY A 105 42.81 -21.43 -40.19
CA GLY A 105 43.01 -21.19 -41.63
C GLY A 105 42.33 -19.95 -42.20
N SER A 106 43.16 -18.91 -42.44
CA SER A 106 43.12 -17.94 -43.56
C SER A 106 41.80 -17.30 -44.05
N GLU A 107 41.86 -15.98 -44.19
CA GLU A 107 41.03 -15.17 -45.10
C GLU A 107 41.22 -15.59 -46.57
N GLY A 108 40.25 -15.31 -47.46
CA GLY A 108 40.50 -15.42 -48.90
C GLY A 108 39.29 -15.32 -49.83
N ALA A 109 39.08 -14.13 -50.41
CA ALA A 109 38.39 -13.83 -51.68
C ALA A 109 36.94 -14.32 -51.93
N ALA A 110 36.17 -13.48 -52.64
CA ALA A 110 34.89 -13.88 -53.24
C ALA A 110 35.06 -14.12 -54.74
N ASP A 111 34.45 -15.20 -55.25
CA ASP A 111 33.99 -15.27 -56.65
C ASP A 111 32.70 -16.12 -56.72
N SER A 112 32.08 -16.10 -57.88
CA SER A 112 30.68 -16.43 -58.11
C SER A 112 30.48 -17.77 -58.82
N SER A 113 29.65 -18.64 -58.23
CA SER A 113 28.92 -19.66 -58.98
C SER A 113 27.65 -20.07 -58.23
N GLY A 114 26.56 -20.31 -58.97
CA GLY A 114 25.26 -20.61 -58.36
C GLY A 114 25.09 -22.09 -58.06
N THR A 115 25.19 -22.46 -56.79
CA THR A 115 24.62 -23.71 -56.25
C THR A 115 23.78 -23.38 -55.02
N ALA A 116 22.61 -24.02 -54.90
CA ALA A 116 21.73 -23.81 -53.76
C ALA A 116 22.37 -24.42 -52.50
N GLN A 117 22.90 -23.56 -51.62
CA GLN A 117 23.35 -23.99 -50.31
C GLN A 117 22.17 -24.59 -49.54
N ALA A 118 22.30 -25.85 -49.14
CA ALA A 118 21.35 -26.45 -48.22
C ALA A 118 21.39 -25.66 -46.91
N VAL A 119 20.27 -25.03 -46.54
CA VAL A 119 20.16 -24.32 -45.27
C VAL A 119 20.31 -25.34 -44.15
N GLN A 120 21.44 -25.29 -43.45
CA GLN A 120 21.70 -26.15 -42.30
C GLN A 120 20.55 -26.02 -41.31
N LEU A 121 19.99 -27.14 -40.86
CA LEU A 121 18.87 -27.16 -39.91
C LEU A 121 19.28 -26.52 -38.56
N GLU A 122 20.58 -26.47 -38.29
CA GLU A 122 21.26 -25.73 -37.22
C GLU A 122 20.91 -24.23 -37.18
N SER A 123 20.47 -23.64 -38.32
CA SER A 123 20.00 -22.26 -38.39
C SER A 123 18.62 -22.04 -37.73
N PHE A 124 17.92 -23.10 -37.31
CA PHE A 124 16.60 -23.03 -36.67
C PHE A 124 16.70 -23.34 -35.17
N GLY A 125 17.26 -22.38 -34.43
CA GLY A 125 17.25 -22.35 -32.97
C GLY A 125 17.06 -20.92 -32.44
N PRO A 126 16.75 -20.74 -31.15
CA PRO A 126 16.76 -19.42 -30.54
C PRO A 126 18.16 -18.81 -30.67
N ALA A 127 18.26 -17.65 -31.30
CA ALA A 127 19.55 -17.01 -31.58
C ALA A 127 20.32 -16.78 -30.26
N ARG A 128 21.49 -17.41 -30.14
CA ARG A 128 22.32 -17.35 -28.95
C ARG A 128 22.82 -15.91 -28.75
N GLN A 129 22.19 -15.19 -27.82
CA GLN A 129 22.57 -13.82 -27.51
C GLN A 129 24.04 -13.78 -27.06
N THR A 130 24.80 -12.83 -27.61
CA THR A 130 26.18 -12.58 -27.21
C THR A 130 26.23 -11.93 -25.83
N ASP A 131 27.20 -12.30 -25.01
CA ASP A 131 27.38 -11.70 -23.67
C ASP A 131 27.46 -10.17 -23.77
N GLY A 132 26.71 -9.47 -22.91
CA GLY A 132 26.60 -8.01 -22.91
C GLY A 132 25.60 -7.41 -23.91
N ALA A 133 24.98 -8.19 -24.82
CA ALA A 133 23.95 -7.67 -25.74
C ALA A 133 22.56 -7.50 -25.10
N TYR A 134 22.38 -7.92 -23.85
CA TYR A 134 21.17 -7.66 -23.07
C TYR A 134 21.40 -6.51 -22.09
N THR A 135 20.62 -5.44 -22.19
CA THR A 135 20.41 -4.56 -21.04
C THR A 135 19.45 -5.27 -20.10
N ILE A 136 19.89 -5.63 -18.89
CA ILE A 136 18.94 -5.94 -17.82
C ILE A 136 18.16 -4.64 -17.59
N LYS A 137 16.89 -4.59 -18.00
CA LYS A 137 16.00 -3.54 -17.55
C LYS A 137 15.96 -3.64 -16.02
N ALA A 138 16.20 -2.52 -15.34
CA ALA A 138 16.02 -2.45 -13.90
C ALA A 138 14.63 -2.99 -13.52
N TYR A 139 14.52 -3.57 -12.32
CA TYR A 139 13.30 -4.22 -11.82
C TYR A 139 12.18 -3.21 -11.52
N ASP A 140 11.61 -2.66 -12.60
CA ASP A 140 10.44 -1.80 -12.64
C ASP A 140 9.23 -2.56 -12.08
N ALA A 141 8.45 -1.87 -11.24
CA ALA A 141 7.17 -2.34 -10.73
C ALA A 141 6.23 -2.84 -11.84
N SER A 142 6.29 -2.24 -13.03
CA SER A 142 5.50 -2.64 -14.21
C SER A 142 5.80 -4.06 -14.74
N VAL A 143 6.98 -4.60 -14.43
CA VAL A 143 7.43 -5.96 -14.81
C VAL A 143 7.13 -6.97 -13.69
N ILE A 144 7.10 -6.53 -12.43
CA ILE A 144 6.86 -7.38 -11.26
C ILE A 144 5.36 -7.53 -10.94
N ARG A 145 4.53 -6.55 -11.29
CA ARG A 145 3.09 -6.57 -10.97
C ARG A 145 2.38 -7.81 -11.52
N GLN A 146 1.36 -8.25 -10.80
CA GLN A 146 0.40 -9.24 -11.29
C GLN A 146 -0.15 -8.77 -12.64
N PRO A 147 -0.03 -9.55 -13.73
CA PRO A 147 -0.59 -9.18 -15.02
C PRO A 147 -2.11 -9.28 -15.00
N THR A 148 -2.75 -8.51 -15.88
CA THR A 148 -4.20 -8.52 -16.08
C THR A 148 -4.67 -9.92 -16.48
N CYS A 149 -5.65 -10.46 -15.76
CA CYS A 149 -6.01 -11.87 -15.79
C CYS A 149 -7.48 -12.11 -16.21
N GLY A 150 -8.07 -11.21 -17.00
CA GLY A 150 -9.52 -11.10 -17.09
C GLY A 150 -10.09 -10.53 -15.77
N GLN A 151 -11.42 -10.58 -15.61
CA GLN A 151 -12.10 -9.95 -14.47
C GLN A 151 -12.87 -10.98 -13.62
N VAL A 152 -12.60 -11.01 -12.31
CA VAL A 152 -13.39 -11.77 -11.33
C VAL A 152 -14.66 -11.02 -10.91
N ASP A 153 -15.67 -11.74 -10.46
CA ASP A 153 -16.81 -11.19 -9.72
C ASP A 153 -16.39 -10.72 -8.32
N LEU A 154 -17.21 -9.85 -7.70
CA LEU A 154 -16.97 -9.35 -6.34
C LEU A 154 -16.97 -10.46 -5.27
N SER A 155 -17.67 -11.57 -5.48
CA SER A 155 -17.64 -12.74 -4.58
C SER A 155 -16.23 -13.29 -4.32
N TYR A 156 -15.26 -13.03 -5.21
CA TYR A 156 -13.85 -13.33 -5.01
C TYR A 156 -13.24 -12.72 -3.73
N PHE A 157 -13.80 -11.63 -3.21
CA PHE A 157 -13.31 -10.97 -2.00
C PHE A 157 -13.97 -11.47 -0.69
N SER A 158 -14.95 -12.38 -0.75
CA SER A 158 -15.72 -12.82 0.42
C SER A 158 -14.92 -13.54 1.51
N ASP A 159 -13.76 -14.10 1.16
CA ASP A 159 -12.78 -14.77 2.02
C ASP A 159 -11.47 -13.94 2.16
N ALA A 160 -11.51 -12.66 1.79
CA ALA A 160 -10.37 -11.76 1.83
C ALA A 160 -10.39 -10.82 3.04
N ALA A 161 -9.22 -10.32 3.41
CA ALA A 161 -9.05 -9.21 4.34
C ALA A 161 -8.26 -8.06 3.67
N PHE A 162 -8.50 -6.83 4.13
CA PHE A 162 -7.84 -5.62 3.67
C PHE A 162 -7.18 -4.94 4.87
N LEU A 163 -5.84 -4.99 4.95
CA LEU A 163 -5.04 -4.31 5.95
C LEU A 163 -4.55 -2.96 5.39
N GLY A 164 -4.80 -1.85 6.08
CA GLY A 164 -4.25 -0.58 5.62
C GLY A 164 -4.54 0.64 6.45
N ASP A 165 -4.26 1.80 5.87
CA ASP A 165 -4.40 3.10 6.53
C ASP A 165 -5.80 3.72 6.33
N SER A 166 -5.92 5.06 6.34
CA SER A 166 -7.18 5.76 6.10
C SER A 166 -7.75 5.57 4.68
N LEU A 167 -6.92 5.20 3.70
CA LEU A 167 -7.41 4.72 2.39
C LEU A 167 -8.19 3.40 2.54
N THR A 168 -7.75 2.49 3.41
CA THR A 168 -8.47 1.25 3.68
C THR A 168 -9.68 1.46 4.60
N VAL A 169 -9.65 2.47 5.49
CA VAL A 169 -10.85 2.92 6.25
C VAL A 169 -11.97 3.33 5.29
N GLY A 170 -11.65 4.00 4.18
CA GLY A 170 -12.63 4.46 3.20
C GLY A 170 -13.50 3.37 2.57
N PHE A 171 -13.04 2.10 2.52
CA PHE A 171 -13.91 0.98 2.13
C PHE A 171 -15.11 0.82 3.07
N SER A 172 -14.91 1.07 4.38
CA SER A 172 -15.98 1.04 5.38
C SER A 172 -16.83 2.32 5.34
N ASP A 173 -16.18 3.49 5.36
CA ASP A 173 -16.86 4.79 5.46
C ASP A 173 -17.75 5.08 4.24
N TYR A 174 -17.36 4.59 3.06
CA TYR A 174 -18.12 4.72 1.81
C TYR A 174 -18.92 3.46 1.45
N GLN A 175 -19.00 2.47 2.36
CA GLN A 175 -19.78 1.24 2.22
C GLN A 175 -19.51 0.47 0.91
N ILE A 176 -18.23 0.42 0.50
CA ILE A 176 -17.80 -0.16 -0.78
C ILE A 176 -18.02 -1.68 -0.75
N ASN A 177 -18.78 -2.20 -1.72
CA ASN A 177 -19.09 -3.62 -1.77
C ASN A 177 -17.86 -4.47 -2.16
N LEU A 178 -17.29 -5.14 -1.16
CA LEU A 178 -16.26 -6.19 -1.29
C LEU A 178 -16.81 -7.57 -0.84
N SER A 179 -18.11 -7.83 -1.03
CA SER A 179 -18.78 -9.10 -0.74
C SER A 179 -18.53 -9.70 0.65
N GLY A 180 -18.35 -8.84 1.66
CA GLY A 180 -18.14 -9.25 3.05
C GLY A 180 -16.68 -9.30 3.51
N ALA A 181 -15.72 -8.89 2.68
CA ALA A 181 -14.30 -8.83 3.04
C ALA A 181 -14.03 -8.13 4.38
N LEU A 182 -13.09 -8.67 5.16
CA LEU A 182 -12.69 -8.12 6.45
C LEU A 182 -11.87 -6.85 6.28
N ILE A 183 -12.44 -5.70 6.63
CA ILE A 183 -11.71 -4.42 6.59
C ILE A 183 -10.96 -4.18 7.91
N CYS A 184 -9.64 -4.11 7.82
CA CYS A 184 -8.67 -3.75 8.86
C CYS A 184 -7.96 -2.44 8.46
N GLY A 185 -8.75 -1.39 8.25
CA GLY A 185 -8.29 -0.03 7.99
C GLY A 185 -8.10 0.76 9.28
N TYR A 186 -7.00 1.49 9.40
CA TYR A 186 -6.64 2.24 10.60
C TYR A 186 -6.03 3.62 10.26
N THR A 187 -6.71 4.69 10.63
CA THR A 187 -6.26 6.06 10.34
C THR A 187 -4.88 6.37 10.92
N GLY A 188 -3.96 6.88 10.09
CA GLY A 188 -2.62 7.30 10.51
C GLY A 188 -1.59 6.17 10.69
N VAL A 189 -1.96 4.92 10.44
CA VAL A 189 -1.10 3.74 10.65
C VAL A 189 -0.08 3.55 9.52
N GLY A 190 1.06 2.97 9.87
CA GLY A 190 2.11 2.46 8.98
C GLY A 190 2.55 1.05 9.39
N PRO A 191 3.47 0.40 8.65
CA PRO A 191 3.88 -0.99 8.91
C PRO A 191 4.47 -1.22 10.30
N ASP A 192 5.12 -0.20 10.88
CA ASP A 192 5.74 -0.28 12.19
C ASP A 192 4.73 -0.43 13.33
N ALA A 193 3.51 0.10 13.21
CA ALA A 193 2.47 -0.16 14.20
C ALA A 193 1.94 -1.61 14.16
N ILE A 194 2.07 -2.31 13.03
CA ILE A 194 1.70 -3.72 12.90
C ILE A 194 2.76 -4.60 13.59
N VAL A 195 4.04 -4.40 13.23
CA VAL A 195 5.23 -5.09 13.80
C VAL A 195 5.33 -4.89 15.31
N ASN A 196 5.16 -3.65 15.79
CA ASN A 196 5.14 -3.37 17.23
C ASN A 196 3.84 -3.82 17.93
N ARG A 197 2.94 -4.52 17.24
CA ARG A 197 1.64 -5.03 17.72
C ARG A 197 0.83 -3.98 18.49
N ALA A 198 0.82 -2.76 17.95
CA ALA A 198 0.21 -1.61 18.61
C ALA A 198 -1.32 -1.73 18.69
N ALA A 199 -1.90 -1.19 19.76
CA ALA A 199 -3.35 -1.05 19.88
C ALA A 199 -3.85 0.04 18.92
N VAL A 200 -4.42 -0.39 17.79
CA VAL A 200 -4.99 0.47 16.74
C VAL A 200 -6.51 0.58 16.90
N LYS A 201 -7.12 1.62 16.32
CA LYS A 201 -8.57 1.83 16.41
C LYS A 201 -9.25 1.53 15.08
N SER A 202 -9.98 0.42 15.02
CA SER A 202 -10.96 0.15 13.96
C SER A 202 -12.17 1.09 14.08
N PRO A 203 -12.72 1.62 12.97
CA PRO A 203 -13.93 2.43 12.98
C PRO A 203 -15.17 1.62 13.42
N THR A 204 -15.19 0.31 13.18
CA THR A 204 -16.35 -0.57 13.39
C THR A 204 -16.23 -1.48 14.61
N ARG A 205 -15.01 -1.77 15.08
CA ARG A 205 -14.74 -2.75 16.16
C ARG A 205 -14.10 -2.16 17.43
N GLY A 206 -13.61 -0.91 17.39
CA GLY A 206 -13.00 -0.26 18.55
C GLY A 206 -11.47 -0.44 18.60
N GLN A 207 -10.90 -0.59 19.80
CA GLN A 207 -9.47 -0.86 19.96
C GLN A 207 -9.16 -2.35 19.76
N GLU A 208 -8.17 -2.64 18.92
CA GLU A 208 -7.74 -3.99 18.55
C GLU A 208 -6.26 -4.02 18.19
N VAL A 209 -5.66 -5.21 18.13
CA VAL A 209 -4.33 -5.44 17.53
C VAL A 209 -4.57 -6.05 16.15
N ALA A 210 -4.15 -5.36 15.10
CA ALA A 210 -4.46 -5.75 13.71
C ALA A 210 -4.05 -7.19 13.38
N LEU A 211 -2.88 -7.61 13.84
CA LEU A 211 -2.35 -8.95 13.61
C LEU A 211 -3.19 -10.04 14.29
N ASP A 212 -3.78 -9.77 15.47
CA ASP A 212 -4.62 -10.72 16.19
C ASP A 212 -6.00 -10.89 15.53
N VAL A 213 -6.54 -9.80 14.95
CA VAL A 213 -7.78 -9.85 14.17
C VAL A 213 -7.59 -10.66 12.89
N LEU A 214 -6.45 -10.50 12.21
CA LEU A 214 -6.09 -11.31 11.05
C LEU A 214 -5.82 -12.78 11.44
N ALA A 215 -5.12 -13.02 12.55
CA ALA A 215 -4.85 -14.36 13.08
C ALA A 215 -6.14 -15.12 13.44
N ALA A 216 -7.14 -14.43 13.99
CA ALA A 216 -8.44 -15.02 14.31
C ALA A 216 -9.33 -15.25 13.07
N ALA A 217 -9.18 -14.43 12.03
CA ALA A 217 -9.99 -14.51 10.81
C ALA A 217 -9.46 -15.52 9.77
N GLN A 218 -8.16 -15.79 9.73
CA GLN A 218 -7.49 -16.68 8.75
C GLN A 218 -7.96 -16.47 7.29
N PRO A 219 -7.93 -15.23 6.76
CA PRO A 219 -8.35 -14.92 5.40
C PRO A 219 -7.48 -15.67 4.38
N LYS A 220 -8.09 -16.17 3.30
CA LYS A 220 -7.34 -16.84 2.22
C LYS A 220 -6.62 -15.84 1.29
N LYS A 221 -7.00 -14.56 1.34
CA LYS A 221 -6.37 -13.47 0.58
C LYS A 221 -6.21 -12.25 1.48
N LEU A 222 -5.01 -11.66 1.55
CA LEU A 222 -4.74 -10.44 2.31
C LEU A 222 -4.26 -9.34 1.37
N TYR A 223 -5.02 -8.25 1.29
CA TYR A 223 -4.64 -7.05 0.53
C TYR A 223 -4.05 -6.01 1.49
N ILE A 224 -2.82 -5.57 1.26
CA ILE A 224 -2.10 -4.63 2.12
C ILE A 224 -1.90 -3.29 1.39
N LEU A 225 -2.26 -2.18 2.03
CA LEU A 225 -1.89 -0.82 1.62
C LEU A 225 -1.56 0.02 2.86
N LEU A 226 -0.27 0.16 3.15
CA LEU A 226 0.27 0.95 4.26
C LEU A 226 1.49 1.72 3.78
N GLY A 227 1.59 3.01 4.10
CA GLY A 227 2.81 3.79 3.84
C GLY A 227 2.58 5.28 3.63
N THR A 228 1.37 5.69 3.24
CA THR A 228 0.97 7.08 2.99
C THR A 228 1.26 8.02 4.18
N ASN A 229 1.21 7.48 5.40
CA ASN A 229 1.52 8.21 6.64
C ASN A 229 3.03 8.21 6.97
N THR A 230 3.71 7.09 6.73
CA THR A 230 5.15 6.90 6.99
C THR A 230 6.01 7.74 6.03
N LEU A 231 5.62 7.79 4.75
CA LEU A 231 6.36 8.44 3.67
C LEU A 231 6.04 9.94 3.52
N THR A 232 5.52 10.60 4.56
CA THR A 232 5.16 12.04 4.45
C THR A 232 6.39 12.96 4.33
N THR A 233 7.56 12.51 4.76
CA THR A 233 8.85 13.24 4.69
C THR A 233 9.88 12.47 3.87
N LEU A 234 10.80 13.20 3.23
CA LEU A 234 11.98 12.63 2.56
C LEU A 234 12.84 11.83 3.55
N GLY A 235 13.55 10.81 3.07
CA GLY A 235 14.41 9.93 3.87
C GLY A 235 13.67 8.87 4.70
N ALA A 236 12.34 8.79 4.62
CA ALA A 236 11.55 7.77 5.32
C ALA A 236 11.55 6.38 4.63
N SER A 237 12.04 6.30 3.39
CA SER A 237 12.03 5.09 2.53
C SER A 237 12.60 3.85 3.20
N ASP A 238 13.78 3.98 3.80
CA ASP A 238 14.58 2.84 4.22
C ASP A 238 14.00 2.22 5.50
N ARG A 239 13.57 3.08 6.44
CA ARG A 239 12.78 2.68 7.61
C ARG A 239 11.45 2.07 7.19
N PHE A 240 10.75 2.67 6.22
CA PHE A 240 9.48 2.16 5.70
C PHE A 240 9.63 0.75 5.15
N LEU A 241 10.57 0.52 4.23
CA LEU A 241 10.82 -0.79 3.62
C LEU A 241 11.30 -1.84 4.63
N ALA A 242 12.12 -1.46 5.62
CA ALA A 242 12.55 -2.36 6.69
C ALA A 242 11.37 -2.88 7.54
N TYR A 243 10.49 -1.98 8.00
CA TYR A 243 9.29 -2.39 8.74
C TYR A 243 8.25 -3.09 7.85
N TYR A 244 8.14 -2.73 6.57
CA TYR A 244 7.28 -3.47 5.63
C TYR A 244 7.78 -4.91 5.44
N GLY A 245 9.10 -5.10 5.36
CA GLY A 245 9.72 -6.42 5.29
C GLY A 245 9.40 -7.28 6.51
N GLN A 246 9.62 -6.74 7.71
CA GLN A 246 9.26 -7.40 8.98
C GLN A 246 7.77 -7.71 9.08
N MET A 247 6.90 -6.76 8.70
CA MET A 247 5.45 -6.95 8.68
C MET A 247 5.03 -8.11 7.76
N LEU A 248 5.65 -8.24 6.58
CA LEU A 248 5.37 -9.35 5.66
C LEU A 248 5.81 -10.71 6.22
N ASP A 249 6.93 -10.75 6.95
CA ASP A 249 7.39 -11.98 7.61
C ASP A 249 6.46 -12.40 8.76
N GLU A 250 6.04 -11.45 9.61
CA GLU A 250 5.05 -11.72 10.68
C GLU A 250 3.69 -12.15 10.13
N LEU A 251 3.21 -11.50 9.06
CA LEU A 251 1.96 -11.87 8.40
C LEU A 251 2.04 -13.25 7.76
N ARG A 252 3.16 -13.59 7.11
CA ARG A 252 3.39 -14.94 6.56
C ARG A 252 3.42 -16.00 7.67
N GLN A 253 4.11 -15.72 8.78
CA GLN A 253 4.16 -16.61 9.94
C GLN A 253 2.77 -16.80 10.59
N THR A 254 1.93 -15.76 10.59
CA THR A 254 0.61 -15.75 11.24
C THR A 254 -0.51 -16.37 10.40
N LEU A 255 -0.40 -16.29 9.07
CA LEU A 255 -1.45 -16.71 8.11
C LEU A 255 -1.06 -17.91 7.24
N GLY A 256 0.19 -18.38 7.32
CA GLY A 256 0.72 -19.51 6.58
C GLY A 256 0.85 -19.27 5.07
N GLU A 257 1.26 -20.31 4.34
CA GLU A 257 1.45 -20.25 2.87
C GLU A 257 0.12 -20.22 2.09
N ASP A 258 -0.95 -20.78 2.67
CA ASP A 258 -2.32 -20.80 2.13
C ASP A 258 -2.89 -19.39 1.87
N CYS A 259 -2.40 -18.37 2.57
CA CYS A 259 -2.84 -16.99 2.41
C CYS A 259 -2.11 -16.33 1.23
N ILE A 260 -2.86 -15.91 0.20
CA ILE A 260 -2.30 -15.11 -0.89
C ILE A 260 -2.19 -13.66 -0.42
N ILE A 261 -0.97 -13.23 -0.09
CA ILE A 261 -0.67 -11.85 0.30
C ILE A 261 -0.44 -11.00 -0.96
N TYR A 262 -1.21 -9.93 -1.09
CA TYR A 262 -1.14 -8.91 -2.12
C TYR A 262 -0.61 -7.59 -1.54
N VAL A 263 0.57 -7.18 -1.98
CA VAL A 263 1.19 -5.90 -1.64
C VAL A 263 0.80 -4.88 -2.70
N GLN A 264 0.13 -3.80 -2.29
CA GLN A 264 -0.26 -2.72 -3.20
C GLN A 264 0.74 -1.57 -3.16
N SER A 265 1.02 -1.00 -4.33
CA SER A 265 1.75 0.26 -4.47
C SER A 265 1.13 1.37 -3.61
N ILE A 266 1.95 2.22 -3.00
CA ILE A 266 1.49 3.47 -2.39
C ILE A 266 0.90 4.35 -3.51
N PRO A 267 -0.38 4.77 -3.44
CA PRO A 267 -1.01 5.53 -4.52
C PRO A 267 -0.32 6.87 -4.82
N PRO A 268 -0.45 7.40 -6.05
CA PRO A 268 -0.08 8.79 -6.34
C PRO A 268 -0.97 9.76 -5.56
N VAL A 269 -0.52 11.01 -5.43
CA VAL A 269 -1.27 12.13 -4.81
C VAL A 269 -1.40 13.30 -5.81
N ARG A 270 -2.18 14.35 -5.48
CA ARG A 270 -2.17 15.61 -6.26
C ARG A 270 -0.93 16.46 -5.88
N PRO A 271 -0.37 17.28 -6.80
CA PRO A 271 0.82 18.10 -6.53
C PRO A 271 0.72 18.96 -5.26
N ALA A 272 -0.41 19.65 -5.06
CA ALA A 272 -0.66 20.49 -3.89
C ALA A 272 -0.77 19.72 -2.54
N ALA A 273 -0.73 18.39 -2.55
CA ALA A 273 -0.53 17.55 -1.38
C ALA A 273 0.94 17.16 -1.19
N ALA A 274 1.65 16.81 -2.27
CA ALA A 274 3.09 16.54 -2.27
C ALA A 274 3.92 17.76 -1.83
N GLU A 275 3.55 18.97 -2.26
CA GLU A 275 4.15 20.24 -1.79
C GLU A 275 4.19 20.36 -0.26
N LYS A 276 3.20 19.79 0.43
CA LYS A 276 3.06 19.83 1.90
C LYS A 276 3.63 18.57 2.59
N LYS A 277 3.94 17.54 1.80
CA LYS A 277 4.35 16.20 2.23
C LYS A 277 5.38 15.66 1.22
N PRO A 278 6.62 16.20 1.18
CA PRO A 278 7.53 15.99 0.04
C PRO A 278 7.99 14.54 -0.15
N GLY A 279 7.84 13.65 0.84
CA GLY A 279 8.05 12.21 0.64
C GLY A 279 6.94 11.52 -0.18
N LEU A 280 5.80 12.19 -0.39
CA LEU A 280 4.72 11.76 -1.27
C LEU A 280 4.83 12.36 -2.69
N ALA A 281 5.96 12.99 -3.05
CA ALA A 281 6.21 13.41 -4.42
C ALA A 281 6.29 12.19 -5.36
N SER A 282 5.81 12.34 -6.59
CA SER A 282 5.52 11.20 -7.46
C SER A 282 6.76 10.44 -7.93
N ASP A 283 7.91 11.11 -8.02
CA ASP A 283 9.22 10.52 -8.24
C ASP A 283 9.68 9.67 -7.03
N VAL A 284 9.55 10.22 -5.82
CA VAL A 284 9.87 9.54 -4.56
C VAL A 284 9.00 8.30 -4.37
N LEU A 285 7.68 8.42 -4.56
CA LEU A 285 6.76 7.30 -4.41
C LEU A 285 7.00 6.21 -5.46
N ARG A 286 7.37 6.56 -6.69
CA ARG A 286 7.77 5.56 -7.70
C ARG A 286 9.03 4.80 -7.29
N GLY A 287 10.09 5.50 -6.87
CA GLY A 287 11.32 4.86 -6.40
C GLY A 287 11.13 3.98 -5.16
N VAL A 288 10.19 4.33 -4.28
CA VAL A 288 9.77 3.45 -3.15
C VAL A 288 8.92 2.28 -3.63
N ASN A 289 8.02 2.48 -4.59
CA ASN A 289 7.15 1.44 -5.13
C ASN A 289 7.90 0.38 -5.94
N GLU A 290 8.94 0.74 -6.68
CA GLU A 290 9.85 -0.19 -7.36
C GLU A 290 10.56 -1.12 -6.35
N GLN A 291 11.07 -0.57 -5.25
CA GLN A 291 11.65 -1.34 -4.15
C GLN A 291 10.61 -2.18 -3.40
N LEU A 292 9.39 -1.67 -3.21
CA LEU A 292 8.28 -2.40 -2.59
C LEU A 292 7.83 -3.59 -3.46
N ALA A 293 7.89 -3.46 -4.79
CA ALA A 293 7.65 -4.56 -5.72
C ALA A 293 8.72 -5.66 -5.58
N GLN A 294 9.99 -5.28 -5.55
CA GLN A 294 11.12 -6.20 -5.35
C GLN A 294 11.04 -6.90 -3.97
N LEU A 295 10.66 -6.17 -2.93
CA LEU A 295 10.41 -6.71 -1.58
C LEU A 295 9.23 -7.69 -1.55
N ALA A 296 8.12 -7.38 -2.22
CA ALA A 296 6.99 -8.29 -2.33
C ALA A 296 7.37 -9.59 -3.07
N ALA A 297 8.03 -9.47 -4.22
CA ALA A 297 8.47 -10.61 -5.02
C ALA A 297 9.45 -11.52 -4.28
N SER A 298 10.46 -10.94 -3.60
CA SER A 298 11.43 -11.72 -2.79
C SER A 298 10.81 -12.44 -1.58
N LYS A 299 9.62 -12.01 -1.12
CA LYS A 299 8.83 -12.66 -0.07
C LYS A 299 7.65 -13.49 -0.61
N GLY A 300 7.65 -13.82 -1.91
CA GLY A 300 6.60 -14.64 -2.53
C GLY A 300 5.19 -14.02 -2.51
N CYS A 301 5.11 -12.71 -2.28
CA CYS A 301 3.86 -11.95 -2.27
C CYS A 301 3.53 -11.45 -3.68
N VAL A 302 2.25 -11.30 -3.98
CA VAL A 302 1.77 -10.75 -5.26
C VAL A 302 1.87 -9.22 -5.20
N TYR A 303 2.49 -8.57 -6.18
CA TYR A 303 2.52 -7.11 -6.24
C TYR A 303 1.39 -6.55 -7.11
N LEU A 304 0.80 -5.44 -6.68
CA LEU A 304 -0.31 -4.74 -7.33
C LEU A 304 0.04 -3.27 -7.55
N ASP A 305 0.16 -2.88 -8.81
CA ASP A 305 0.55 -1.55 -9.27
C ASP A 305 -0.69 -0.67 -9.52
N LEU A 306 -1.18 -0.02 -8.47
CA LEU A 306 -2.37 0.83 -8.54
C LEU A 306 -2.15 2.08 -9.42
N TRP A 307 -0.91 2.40 -9.82
CA TRP A 307 -0.64 3.59 -10.64
C TRP A 307 -1.26 3.46 -12.03
N GLU A 308 -1.34 2.25 -12.59
CA GLU A 308 -2.06 1.99 -13.85
C GLU A 308 -3.52 2.50 -13.80
N ALA A 309 -4.19 2.29 -12.67
CA ALA A 309 -5.58 2.73 -12.46
C ALA A 309 -5.69 4.18 -11.96
N LEU A 310 -4.77 4.63 -11.10
CA LEU A 310 -4.91 5.87 -10.33
C LEU A 310 -4.10 7.06 -10.85
N ALA A 311 -3.00 6.85 -11.58
CA ALA A 311 -2.09 7.90 -12.03
C ALA A 311 -2.47 8.49 -13.40
N ASP A 312 -2.47 9.81 -13.53
CA ASP A 312 -2.55 10.51 -14.81
C ASP A 312 -1.20 10.46 -15.57
N GLY A 313 -1.16 11.07 -16.76
CA GLY A 313 0.01 11.02 -17.65
C GLY A 313 1.27 11.70 -17.10
N GLU A 314 1.15 12.46 -16.00
CA GLU A 314 2.26 13.12 -15.31
C GLU A 314 2.74 12.31 -14.09
N GLY A 315 2.04 11.22 -13.74
CA GLY A 315 2.26 10.46 -12.51
C GLY A 315 1.57 11.07 -11.28
N ASN A 316 0.61 11.98 -11.46
CA ASN A 316 -0.19 12.54 -10.36
C ASN A 316 -1.50 11.77 -10.19
N LEU A 317 -2.17 11.88 -9.04
CA LEU A 317 -3.48 11.24 -8.85
C LEU A 317 -4.51 11.87 -9.81
N LYS A 318 -5.24 11.07 -10.60
CA LYS A 318 -6.26 11.60 -11.53
C LYS A 318 -7.26 12.50 -10.80
N GLU A 319 -7.45 13.73 -11.25
CA GLU A 319 -8.27 14.72 -10.51
C GLU A 319 -9.72 14.25 -10.31
N MET A 320 -10.34 13.66 -11.34
CA MET A 320 -11.71 13.12 -11.30
C MET A 320 -11.94 11.95 -10.31
N ILE A 321 -10.88 11.43 -9.69
CA ILE A 321 -10.93 10.35 -8.69
C ILE A 321 -10.36 10.76 -7.32
N ALA A 322 -9.83 11.98 -7.20
CA ALA A 322 -9.26 12.49 -5.95
C ALA A 322 -10.33 13.04 -4.99
N ALA A 323 -10.07 12.95 -3.70
CA ALA A 323 -10.74 13.76 -2.68
C ALA A 323 -10.16 15.19 -2.63
N PRO A 324 -10.85 16.18 -2.04
CA PRO A 324 -10.40 17.57 -2.01
C PRO A 324 -9.07 17.83 -1.26
N ASP A 325 -8.57 16.88 -0.47
CA ASP A 325 -7.26 16.98 0.19
C ASP A 325 -6.08 16.56 -0.71
N GLY A 326 -6.38 15.97 -1.88
CA GLY A 326 -5.39 15.49 -2.84
C GLY A 326 -4.66 14.21 -2.45
N VAL A 327 -5.05 13.54 -1.36
CA VAL A 327 -4.41 12.30 -0.86
C VAL A 327 -5.40 11.13 -0.83
N HIS A 328 -6.63 11.37 -0.39
CA HIS A 328 -7.65 10.32 -0.38
C HIS A 328 -8.34 10.18 -1.74
N LEU A 329 -8.97 9.03 -1.94
CA LEU A 329 -9.78 8.73 -3.12
C LEU A 329 -11.23 9.19 -2.94
N SER A 330 -11.90 9.56 -4.04
CA SER A 330 -13.32 9.90 -4.03
C SER A 330 -14.18 8.63 -3.92
N ALA A 331 -15.23 8.70 -3.09
CA ALA A 331 -16.08 7.56 -2.71
C ALA A 331 -16.61 6.75 -3.91
N GLY A 332 -17.04 7.42 -4.99
CA GLY A 332 -17.50 6.78 -6.21
C GLY A 332 -16.34 6.37 -7.13
N ASN A 333 -15.79 7.33 -7.87
CA ASN A 333 -14.85 7.05 -8.96
C ASN A 333 -13.51 6.45 -8.47
N GLY A 334 -12.98 6.91 -7.33
CA GLY A 334 -11.69 6.45 -6.82
C GLY A 334 -11.72 5.02 -6.30
N TYR A 335 -12.65 4.70 -5.40
CA TYR A 335 -12.82 3.31 -4.94
C TYR A 335 -13.35 2.40 -6.06
N GLY A 336 -14.19 2.91 -6.97
CA GLY A 336 -14.59 2.18 -8.16
C GLY A 336 -13.41 1.81 -9.07
N ALA A 337 -12.47 2.74 -9.31
CA ALA A 337 -11.26 2.46 -10.07
C ALA A 337 -10.34 1.46 -9.35
N TRP A 338 -10.15 1.62 -8.04
CA TRP A 338 -9.35 0.72 -7.21
C TRP A 338 -9.91 -0.71 -7.21
N VAL A 339 -11.20 -0.90 -6.90
CA VAL A 339 -11.85 -2.23 -6.92
C VAL A 339 -11.82 -2.82 -8.33
N THR A 340 -12.03 -2.03 -9.38
CA THR A 340 -11.90 -2.50 -10.77
C THR A 340 -10.49 -3.03 -11.07
N TYR A 341 -9.44 -2.32 -10.63
CA TYR A 341 -8.06 -2.80 -10.77
C TYR A 341 -7.84 -4.12 -10.03
N LEU A 342 -8.30 -4.24 -8.78
CA LEU A 342 -8.16 -5.48 -7.98
C LEU A 342 -8.85 -6.68 -8.64
N ARG A 343 -10.05 -6.47 -9.21
CA ARG A 343 -10.81 -7.52 -9.92
C ARG A 343 -10.13 -7.96 -11.23
N ASN A 344 -9.36 -7.07 -11.85
CA ASN A 344 -8.63 -7.34 -13.09
C ASN A 344 -7.26 -8.01 -12.84
N HIS A 345 -6.77 -7.94 -11.60
CA HIS A 345 -5.42 -8.39 -11.19
C HIS A 345 -5.49 -9.38 -10.01
N ALA A 346 -6.47 -10.29 -10.05
CA ALA A 346 -6.47 -11.48 -9.21
C ALA A 346 -5.28 -12.39 -9.57
N LYS A 347 -4.75 -13.15 -8.61
CA LYS A 347 -3.89 -14.30 -8.93
C LYS A 347 -4.76 -15.35 -9.63
N TYR A 348 -4.32 -15.82 -10.79
CA TYR A 348 -5.09 -16.78 -11.58
C TYR A 348 -5.32 -18.10 -10.82
N SER A 349 -6.58 -18.54 -10.80
CA SER A 349 -6.99 -19.92 -10.57
C SER A 349 -8.13 -20.26 -11.53
N ALA A 350 -8.18 -21.51 -11.98
CA ALA A 350 -9.33 -22.04 -12.73
C ALA A 350 -10.62 -22.04 -11.88
N SER A 351 -10.52 -21.97 -10.55
CA SER A 351 -11.64 -21.91 -9.61
C SER A 351 -12.07 -20.50 -9.20
N ASN A 352 -11.47 -19.45 -9.78
CA ASN A 352 -11.91 -18.08 -9.51
C ASN A 352 -13.33 -17.85 -10.10
N PRO A 353 -14.20 -17.05 -9.44
CA PRO A 353 -15.51 -16.71 -9.99
C PRO A 353 -15.34 -15.65 -11.09
N TRP A 354 -14.97 -16.07 -12.29
CA TRP A 354 -14.83 -15.17 -13.44
C TRP A 354 -16.19 -14.64 -13.90
N ILE A 355 -16.27 -13.37 -14.31
CA ILE A 355 -17.50 -12.87 -14.95
C ILE A 355 -17.65 -13.44 -16.35
N MET A 356 -18.87 -13.69 -16.80
CA MET A 356 -19.17 -14.14 -18.16
C MET A 356 -18.57 -13.16 -19.20
N GLY A 357 -17.82 -13.68 -20.16
CA GLY A 357 -17.08 -12.88 -21.14
C GLY A 357 -15.68 -12.42 -20.69
N SER A 358 -15.24 -12.82 -19.50
CA SER A 358 -13.84 -12.76 -19.09
C SER A 358 -12.99 -13.77 -19.87
N ALA A 359 -11.70 -13.50 -20.04
CA ALA A 359 -10.77 -14.37 -20.77
C ALA A 359 -10.65 -15.82 -20.22
N TYR A 360 -11.13 -16.06 -19.00
CA TYR A 360 -11.13 -17.37 -18.34
C TYR A 360 -12.50 -17.80 -17.79
N SER A 361 -13.60 -17.14 -18.17
CA SER A 361 -14.93 -17.70 -17.85
C SER A 361 -15.15 -18.98 -18.65
N ALA A 362 -15.44 -20.08 -17.97
CA ALA A 362 -16.17 -21.18 -18.57
C ALA A 362 -17.55 -20.66 -19.04
N GLU A 363 -18.06 -21.23 -20.14
CA GLU A 363 -19.31 -20.81 -20.81
C GLU A 363 -20.56 -21.02 -19.95
#